data_AF-A0A829HEU0-F1
#
_entry.id   AF-A0A829HEU0-F1
#
_cell.length_a   1.000
_cell.length_b   1.000
_cell.length_c   1.000
_cell.angle_alpha   90.00
_cell.angle_beta   90.00
_cell.angle_gamma   90.00
#
_symmetry.space_group_name_H-M   'P 1'
#
loop_
_entity.id
_entity.type
_entity.pdbx_description
1 polymer ?
#
loop_
_entity_poly.entity_id
_entity_poly.type
_entity_poly.pdbx_seq_one_letter_code
_entity_poly.pdbx_strand_id
1 'polypeptide(L)'
;MEYYNYWITVYAVIFTILIASLSLNSIFLIKDKVNKILFFFVFSGLYSFILTYIFQKAYIDYTQQELLSKFIYTGYKKNFFTDPYIAFSQLQF
;
A
#
# COMPACT_ATOMS: atom_id res chain seq x y z
N MET A 1 -2.60 -3.21 22.73
CA MET A 1 -2.36 -2.04 21.86
C MET A 1 -1.04 -2.17 21.09
N GLU A 2 0.05 -2.57 21.73
CA GLU A 2 1.37 -2.70 21.09
C GLU A 2 1.41 -3.74 19.95
N TYR A 3 0.93 -4.96 20.20
CA TYR A 3 0.79 -6.00 19.17
C TYR A 3 -0.13 -5.59 18.01
N TYR A 4 -1.18 -4.81 18.30
CA TYR A 4 -2.12 -4.32 17.28
C TYR A 4 -1.41 -3.38 16.28
N ASN A 5 -0.61 -2.44 16.80
CA ASN A 5 0.16 -1.52 15.97
C ASN A 5 1.28 -2.22 15.20
N TYR A 6 1.96 -3.19 15.83
CA TYR A 6 2.99 -4.00 15.16
C TYR A 6 2.46 -4.68 13.90
N TRP A 7 1.35 -5.41 14.00
CA TRP A 7 0.76 -6.11 12.85
C TRP A 7 0.31 -5.15 11.75
N ILE A 8 -0.24 -3.99 12.11
CA ILE A 8 -0.60 -2.95 11.13
C ILE A 8 0.63 -2.48 10.36
N THR A 9 1.76 -2.23 11.04
CA THR A 9 3.01 -1.86 10.37
C THR A 9 3.50 -2.97 9.45
N VAL A 10 3.45 -4.23 9.90
CA VAL A 10 3.83 -5.39 9.07
C VAL A 10 2.99 -5.43 7.78
N TYR A 11 1.66 -5.30 7.88
CA TYR A 11 0.80 -5.26 6.69
C TYR A 11 1.08 -4.05 5.80
N ALA A 12 1.35 -2.87 6.37
CA ALA A 12 1.72 -1.68 5.61
C ALA A 12 3.00 -1.90 4.78
N VAL A 13 4.02 -2.54 5.37
CA VAL A 13 5.25 -2.92 4.67
C VAL A 13 4.97 -3.94 3.56
N ILE A 14 4.17 -4.97 3.84
CA ILE A 14 3.79 -5.99 2.85
C ILE A 14 3.10 -5.34 1.64
N PHE A 15 2.09 -4.49 1.88
CA PHE A 15 1.40 -3.79 0.79
C PHE A 15 2.33 -2.87 -0.01
N THR A 16 3.27 -2.22 0.66
CA THR A 16 4.28 -1.38 -0.01
C THR A 16 5.16 -2.24 -0.93
N ILE A 17 5.67 -3.37 -0.46
CA ILE A 17 6.51 -4.28 -1.25
C ILE A 17 5.73 -4.84 -2.44
N LEU A 18 4.47 -5.25 -2.23
CA LEU A 18 3.62 -5.80 -3.28
C LEU A 18 3.34 -4.76 -4.39
N ILE A 19 2.95 -3.54 -4.02
CA ILE A 19 2.69 -2.47 -4.99
C ILE A 19 3.99 -2.13 -5.74
N ALA A 20 5.12 -1.99 -5.04
CA ALA A 20 6.40 -1.71 -5.67
C ALA A 20 6.84 -2.84 -6.62
N SER A 21 6.69 -4.10 -6.23
CA SER A 21 7.02 -5.26 -7.06
C SER A 21 6.19 -5.29 -8.34
N LEU A 22 4.88 -5.05 -8.23
CA LEU A 22 3.97 -5.01 -9.37
C LEU A 22 4.31 -3.84 -10.32
N SER A 23 4.62 -2.67 -9.76
CA SER A 23 5.08 -1.51 -10.53
C SER A 23 6.39 -1.78 -11.25
N LEU A 24 7.37 -2.42 -10.61
CA LEU A 24 8.65 -2.80 -11.22
C LEU A 24 8.46 -3.79 -12.38
N ASN A 25 7.56 -4.76 -12.22
CA ASN A 25 7.22 -5.69 -13.30
C ASN A 25 6.56 -4.96 -14.49
N SER A 26 5.72 -3.96 -14.22
CA SER A 26 4.99 -3.21 -15.25
C SER A 26 5.89 -2.32 -16.11
N ILE A 27 7.02 -1.87 -15.56
CA ILE A 27 8.00 -1.02 -16.27
C ILE A 27 9.17 -1.80 -16.87
N PHE A 28 9.14 -3.15 -16.82
CA PHE A 28 10.27 -3.98 -17.26
C PHE A 28 10.67 -3.72 -18.72
N LEU A 29 9.68 -3.44 -19.57
CA LEU A 29 9.87 -3.21 -21.02
C LEU A 29 10.33 -1.79 -21.37
N ILE A 30 10.39 -0.86 -20.41
CA ILE A 30 10.80 0.53 -20.63
C ILE A 30 12.32 0.64 -20.53
N LYS A 31 12.96 1.01 -21.65
CA LYS A 31 14.43 1.11 -21.76
C LYS A 31 15.00 2.39 -21.18
N ASP A 32 14.32 3.52 -21.38
CA ASP A 32 14.79 4.82 -20.90
C ASP A 32 14.69 4.91 -19.38
N LYS A 33 15.77 5.32 -18.72
CA LYS A 33 15.87 5.33 -17.25
C LYS A 33 14.94 6.36 -16.61
N VAL A 34 14.79 7.54 -17.22
CA VAL A 34 13.95 8.62 -16.71
C VAL A 34 12.49 8.22 -16.81
N ASN A 35 12.09 7.71 -17.97
CA ASN A 35 10.75 7.18 -18.20
C ASN A 35 10.45 6.02 -17.26
N LYS A 36 11.40 5.11 -17.04
CA LYS A 36 11.22 3.99 -16.11
C LYS A 36 10.86 4.46 -14.70
N ILE A 37 11.55 5.48 -14.20
CA ILE A 37 11.25 6.09 -12.89
C ILE A 37 9.87 6.76 -12.90
N LEU A 38 9.54 7.55 -13.91
CA LEU A 38 8.23 8.21 -14.02
C LEU A 38 7.09 7.19 -14.06
N PHE A 39 7.21 6.17 -14.90
CA PHE A 39 6.22 5.11 -15.01
C PHE A 39 6.12 4.26 -13.73
N PHE A 40 7.21 4.08 -12.98
CA PHE A 40 7.14 3.42 -11.67
C PHE A 40 6.16 4.14 -10.73
N PHE A 41 6.24 5.47 -10.66
CA PHE A 41 5.32 6.26 -9.85
C PHE A 41 3.89 6.21 -10.39
N VAL A 42 3.70 6.28 -11.71
CA VAL A 42 2.39 6.17 -12.35
C VAL A 42 1.74 4.82 -12.03
N PHE A 43 2.44 3.70 -12.22
CA PHE A 43 1.92 2.37 -11.91
C PHE A 43 1.66 2.17 -10.42
N SER A 44 2.54 2.67 -9.55
CA SER A 44 2.35 2.57 -8.10
C SER A 44 1.10 3.34 -7.65
N GLY A 45 0.90 4.53 -8.21
CA GLY A 45 -0.31 5.33 -8.00
C GLY A 45 -1.57 4.63 -8.53
N LEU A 46 -1.52 4.06 -9.73
CA LEU A 46 -2.64 3.31 -10.31
C LEU A 46 -3.02 2.09 -9.47
N TYR A 47 -2.05 1.29 -9.04
CA TYR A 47 -2.32 0.10 -8.21
C TYR A 47 -2.85 0.48 -6.83
N SER A 48 -2.29 1.52 -6.20
CA SER A 48 -2.84 2.10 -4.97
C SER A 48 -4.28 2.60 -5.17
N PHE A 49 -4.58 3.27 -6.29
CA PHE A 49 -5.92 3.74 -6.59
C PHE A 49 -6.94 2.59 -6.75
N ILE A 50 -6.58 1.56 -7.53
CA ILE A 50 -7.42 0.38 -7.76
C ILE A 50 -7.70 -0.35 -6.43
N LEU A 51 -6.65 -0.58 -5.63
CA LEU A 51 -6.80 -1.23 -4.32
C LEU A 51 -7.66 -0.38 -3.39
N THR A 52 -7.51 0.94 -3.38
CA THR A 52 -8.35 1.85 -2.58
C THR A 52 -9.81 1.67 -2.92
N TYR A 53 -10.15 1.65 -4.22
CA TYR A 53 -11.52 1.46 -4.68
C TYR A 53 -12.09 0.10 -4.25
N ILE A 54 -11.32 -0.98 -4.40
CA ILE A 54 -11.73 -2.33 -3.99
C ILE A 54 -11.96 -2.38 -2.47
N PHE A 55 -11.01 -1.88 -1.69
CA PHE A 55 -11.08 -1.89 -0.24
C PHE A 55 -12.18 -0.98 0.31
N GLN A 56 -12.44 0.18 -0.30
CA GLN A 56 -13.55 1.06 0.08
C GLN A 56 -14.92 0.44 -0.25
N LYS A 57 -15.05 -0.20 -1.41
CA LYS A 57 -16.29 -0.91 -1.74
C LYS A 57 -16.55 -2.04 -0.76
N ALA A 58 -15.50 -2.76 -0.39
CA ALA A 58 -15.60 -3.88 0.55
C ALA A 58 -15.63 -3.42 2.03
N TYR A 59 -15.28 -2.16 2.34
CA TYR A 59 -15.33 -1.59 3.69
C TYR A 59 -16.73 -1.60 4.31
N ILE A 60 -17.77 -1.42 3.47
CA ILE A 60 -19.17 -1.47 3.91
C ILE A 60 -19.51 -2.86 4.49
N ASP A 61 -18.94 -3.93 3.95
CA ASP A 61 -19.09 -5.29 4.48
C ASP A 61 -18.04 -5.61 5.58
N TYR A 62 -16.80 -5.15 5.44
CA TYR A 62 -15.69 -5.52 6.34
C TYR A 62 -15.75 -4.88 7.73
N THR A 63 -16.39 -3.71 7.88
CA THR A 63 -16.46 -3.02 9.18
C THR A 63 -17.48 -3.61 10.14
N GLN A 64 -18.39 -4.46 9.66
CA GLN A 64 -19.46 -5.00 10.48
C GLN A 64 -19.18 -6.42 11.01
N GLN A 65 -18.19 -7.17 10.50
CA GLN A 65 -18.10 -8.61 10.82
C GLN A 65 -16.73 -9.18 11.25
N GLU A 66 -15.56 -8.68 10.79
CA GLU A 66 -14.30 -9.37 11.10
C GLU A 66 -13.10 -8.46 11.46
N LEU A 67 -12.47 -8.78 12.60
CA LEU A 67 -11.28 -8.11 13.14
C LEU A 67 -10.12 -8.13 12.12
N LEU A 68 -9.91 -9.26 11.43
CA LEU A 68 -8.86 -9.46 10.44
C LEU A 68 -9.00 -8.50 9.24
N SER A 69 -10.21 -8.37 8.72
CA SER A 69 -10.50 -7.51 7.57
C SER A 69 -10.24 -6.04 7.88
N LYS A 70 -10.58 -5.61 9.11
CA LYS A 70 -10.22 -4.28 9.61
C LYS A 70 -8.70 -4.09 9.74
N PHE A 71 -7.97 -5.12 10.18
CA PHE A 71 -6.50 -5.08 10.26
C PHE A 71 -5.85 -4.91 8.89
N ILE A 72 -6.25 -5.73 7.92
CA ILE A 72 -5.71 -5.71 6.55
C ILE A 72 -5.98 -4.34 5.91
N TYR A 73 -7.20 -3.82 6.04
CA TYR A 73 -7.54 -2.50 5.52
C TYR A 73 -6.74 -1.38 6.19
N THR A 74 -6.55 -1.45 7.50
CA THR A 74 -5.77 -0.43 8.23
C THR A 74 -4.28 -0.48 7.84
N GLY A 75 -3.72 -1.67 7.66
CA GLY A 75 -2.36 -1.86 7.14
C GLY A 75 -2.23 -1.32 5.71
N TYR A 76 -3.19 -1.63 4.85
CA TYR A 76 -3.27 -1.08 3.50
C TYR A 76 -3.26 0.45 3.52
N LYS A 77 -4.14 1.09 4.30
CA LYS A 77 -4.24 2.56 4.36
C LYS A 77 -2.93 3.23 4.82
N LYS A 78 -2.11 2.54 5.59
CA LYS A 78 -0.80 3.03 6.08
C LYS A 78 0.38 2.68 5.18
N ASN A 79 0.16 2.09 3.99
CA ASN A 79 1.23 1.81 3.06
C ASN A 79 1.83 3.10 2.46
N PHE A 80 3.08 3.03 2.00
CA PHE A 80 3.83 4.20 1.49
C PHE A 80 3.14 4.92 0.32
N PHE A 81 2.41 4.19 -0.52
CA PHE A 81 1.75 4.71 -1.73
C PHE A 81 0.34 5.22 -1.47
N THR A 82 -0.16 5.12 -0.23
CA THR A 82 -1.50 5.62 0.18
C THR A 82 -1.37 6.75 1.18
N ASP A 83 -0.44 6.65 2.12
CA ASP A 83 -0.13 7.70 3.10
C ASP A 83 1.39 7.80 3.32
N PRO A 84 2.11 8.59 2.51
CA PRO A 84 3.56 8.71 2.59
C PRO A 84 4.03 9.33 3.92
N TYR A 85 3.19 10.10 4.62
CA TYR A 85 3.56 10.77 5.87
C TYR A 85 3.85 9.78 7.01
N ILE A 86 3.13 8.65 7.06
CA ILE A 86 3.30 7.65 8.12
C ILE A 86 4.57 6.80 7.92
N ALA A 87 4.97 6.56 6.68
CA ALA A 87 6.19 5.81 6.39
C ALA A 87 7.46 6.53 6.86
N PHE A 88 7.47 7.87 6.80
CA PHE A 88 8.59 8.69 7.31
C PHE A 88 8.52 8.93 8.81
N SER A 89 7.33 8.99 9.43
CA SER A 89 7.21 9.17 10.88
C SER A 89 7.67 7.97 11.70
N GLN A 90 7.79 6.77 11.09
CA GLN A 90 8.35 5.57 11.75
C GLN A 90 9.87 5.43 11.59
N LEU A 91 10.55 6.38 10.92
CA LEU A 91 12.01 6.44 10.78
C LEU A 91 12.67 7.47 11.71
N GLN A 92 11.89 8.17 12.55
CA GLN A 92 12.45 9.04 13.58
C GLN A 92 12.77 8.18 14.82
N PHE A 93 14.08 8.00 15.05
CA PHE A 93 14.67 7.42 16.25
C PHE A 93 14.40 8.27 17.49
#